data_AF-A0A1I1KBN5-F1
#
_entry.id   AF-A0A1I1KBN5-F1
#
_cell.length_a   1.000
_cell.length_b   1.000
_cell.length_c   1.000
_cell.angle_alpha   90.00
_cell.angle_beta   90.00
_cell.angle_gamma   90.00
#
_symmetry.space_group_name_H-M   'P 1'
#
loop_
_entity.id
_entity.type
_entity.pdbx_description
1 polymer ?
#
loop_
_entity_poly.entity_id
_entity_poly.type
_entity_poly.pdbx_seq_one_letter_code
_entity_poly.pdbx_strand_id
1 'polypeptide(L)'
;MSAAAIIIRMMVAVVLLLVAGNALASYKRLRRAEFIRRYPWPSGLLDKLGAHHPGFTRKETALVSEGLRQFFLAYLNSGRREVAMPSQVADDLWHEFILYTRDYGRFCNQAFGRFLHHTPAVALREGAPSDNSALRRVWWHCCRDENIDPIRPTRLPLLFALDTKLKIANGFVYTPDCEALRRNGDRGTQCGGDFSSSSFDGGTSGFGDSGSSDGGGGDSGGGDGGGCGGGGGD
;
A
#
# COMPACT_ATOMS: atom_id res chain seq x y z
N MET A 1 7.68 -13.54 50.55
CA MET A 1 6.80 -13.04 49.47
C MET A 1 6.02 -14.22 48.92
N SER A 2 4.70 -14.10 48.70
CA SER A 2 3.92 -15.22 48.15
C SER A 2 4.24 -15.42 46.66
N ALA A 3 4.17 -16.66 46.18
CA ALA A 3 4.34 -16.99 44.76
C ALA A 3 3.38 -16.18 43.87
N ALA A 4 2.16 -15.93 44.35
CA ALA A 4 1.17 -15.08 43.68
C ALA A 4 1.66 -13.64 43.46
N ALA A 5 2.33 -13.03 44.45
CA ALA A 5 2.87 -11.67 44.31
C ALA A 5 4.00 -11.59 43.27
N ILE A 6 4.80 -12.65 43.11
CA ILE A 6 5.85 -12.73 42.08
C ILE A 6 5.22 -12.86 40.69
N ILE A 7 4.23 -13.73 40.54
CA ILE A 7 3.52 -13.93 39.26
C ILE A 7 2.84 -12.64 38.81
N ILE A 8 2.15 -11.92 39.70
CA ILE A 8 1.52 -10.63 39.37
C ILE A 8 2.55 -9.60 38.91
N ARG A 9 3.70 -9.49 39.58
CA ARG A 9 4.76 -8.56 39.16
C ARG A 9 5.34 -8.91 37.80
N MET A 10 5.52 -10.21 37.51
CA MET A 10 5.98 -10.64 36.18
C MET A 10 4.94 -10.32 35.10
N MET A 11 3.65 -10.57 35.35
CA MET A 11 2.60 -10.23 34.38
C MET A 11 2.55 -8.72 34.12
N VAL A 12 2.62 -7.90 35.16
CA VAL A 12 2.66 -6.43 35.01
C VAL A 12 3.90 -6.00 34.22
N ALA A 13 5.07 -6.56 34.51
CA ALA A 13 6.30 -6.25 33.77
C ALA A 13 6.18 -6.62 32.28
N VAL A 14 5.61 -7.78 31.96
CA VAL A 14 5.38 -8.20 30.56
C VAL A 14 4.42 -7.25 29.85
N VAL A 15 3.29 -6.88 30.49
CA VAL A 15 2.33 -5.92 29.91
C VAL A 15 2.99 -4.57 29.66
N LEU A 16 3.79 -4.06 30.61
CA LEU A 16 4.51 -2.79 30.45
C LEU A 16 5.51 -2.84 29.29
N LEU A 17 6.24 -3.95 29.13
CA LEU A 17 7.17 -4.14 28.01
C LEU A 17 6.44 -4.17 26.66
N LEU A 18 5.29 -4.85 26.58
CA LEU A 18 4.47 -4.89 25.37
C LEU A 18 3.92 -3.51 25.01
N VAL A 19 3.40 -2.76 25.99
CA VAL A 19 2.90 -1.39 25.78
C VAL A 19 4.03 -0.47 25.32
N ALA A 20 5.19 -0.52 25.99
CA ALA A 20 6.36 0.29 25.62
C ALA A 20 6.86 -0.04 24.20
N GLY A 21 6.91 -1.33 23.84
CA GLY A 21 7.27 -1.78 22.50
C GLY A 21 6.33 -1.26 21.42
N ASN A 22 5.01 -1.37 21.65
CA ASN A 22 3.99 -0.85 20.73
C ASN A 22 4.04 0.68 20.60
N ALA A 23 4.25 1.39 21.71
CA ALA A 23 4.40 2.85 21.70
C ALA A 23 5.64 3.28 20.90
N LEU A 24 6.78 2.61 21.08
CA LEU A 24 8.00 2.89 20.33
C LEU A 24 7.83 2.59 18.83
N ALA A 25 7.18 1.48 18.48
CA ALA A 25 6.89 1.13 17.09
C ALA A 25 5.99 2.18 16.43
N SER A 26 4.95 2.61 17.14
CA SER A 26 4.01 3.65 16.69
C SER A 26 4.71 4.99 16.51
N TYR A 27 5.53 5.40 17.47
CA TYR A 27 6.34 6.62 17.38
C TYR A 27 7.29 6.62 16.18
N LYS A 28 8.02 5.50 15.97
CA LYS A 28 8.89 5.33 14.80
C LYS A 28 8.12 5.44 13.49
N ARG A 29 6.93 4.84 13.42
CA ARG A 29 6.06 4.92 12.23
C ARG A 29 5.58 6.35 11.97
N LEU A 30 5.15 7.09 13.00
CA LEU A 30 4.73 8.48 12.87
C LEU A 30 5.88 9.37 12.37
N ARG A 31 7.09 9.20 12.92
CA ARG A 31 8.28 9.92 12.44
C ARG A 31 8.61 9.65 10.98
N ARG A 32 8.50 8.39 10.55
CA ARG A 32 8.71 7.98 9.15
C ARG A 32 7.65 8.58 8.23
N ALA A 33 6.39 8.57 8.65
CA ALA A 33 5.30 9.18 7.89
C ALA A 33 5.51 10.69 7.73
N GLU A 34 5.93 11.38 8.79
CA GLU A 34 6.22 12.81 8.73
C GLU A 34 7.41 13.13 7.83
N PHE A 35 8.46 12.29 7.87
CA PHE A 35 9.57 12.38 6.94
C PHE A 35 9.11 12.28 5.48
N ILE A 36 8.23 11.32 5.14
CA ILE A 36 7.69 11.18 3.78
C ILE A 36 6.91 12.43 3.37
N ARG A 37 6.03 12.95 4.24
CA ARG A 37 5.20 14.13 3.96
C ARG A 37 6.03 15.37 3.68
N ARG A 38 7.12 15.57 4.43
CA ARG A 38 7.98 16.76 4.34
C ARG A 38 9.22 16.56 3.48
N TYR A 39 9.37 15.41 2.82
CA TYR A 39 10.61 15.11 2.11
C TYR A 39 10.90 16.17 1.04
N PRO A 40 12.08 16.83 1.09
CA PRO A 40 12.50 17.76 0.07
C PRO A 40 13.00 16.97 -1.13
N TRP A 41 12.28 17.05 -2.25
CA TRP A 41 12.69 16.39 -3.49
C TRP A 41 14.05 16.90 -3.97
N PRO A 42 14.86 16.04 -4.62
CA PRO A 42 16.07 16.47 -5.31
C PRO A 42 15.79 17.61 -6.30
N SER A 43 16.73 18.55 -6.41
CA SER A 43 16.63 19.65 -7.36
C SER A 43 16.48 19.12 -8.79
N GLY A 44 15.51 19.65 -9.54
CA GLY A 44 15.26 19.24 -10.92
C GLY A 44 14.33 18.04 -11.09
N LEU A 45 13.98 17.30 -10.01
CA LEU A 45 13.07 16.14 -10.12
C LEU A 45 11.71 16.55 -10.71
N LEU A 46 11.07 17.57 -10.16
CA LEU A 46 9.76 18.04 -10.64
C LEU A 46 9.85 18.76 -12.00
N ASP A 47 10.99 19.38 -12.31
CA ASP A 47 11.22 20.02 -13.60
C ASP A 47 11.29 18.97 -14.71
N LYS A 48 11.93 17.82 -14.46
CA LYS A 48 11.96 16.69 -15.39
C LYS A 48 10.59 16.06 -15.61
N LEU A 49 9.77 15.93 -14.56
CA LEU A 49 8.37 15.51 -14.71
C LEU A 49 7.60 16.46 -15.64
N GLY A 50 7.76 17.77 -15.44
CA GLY A 50 7.13 18.79 -16.30
C GLY A 50 7.62 18.74 -17.76
N ALA A 51 8.88 18.36 -17.99
CA ALA A 51 9.41 18.14 -19.33
C ALA A 51 8.82 16.89 -20.02
N HIS A 52 8.54 15.82 -19.24
CA HIS A 52 7.89 14.59 -19.73
C HIS A 52 6.38 14.77 -20.00
N HIS A 53 5.73 15.72 -19.32
CA HIS A 53 4.30 16.03 -19.48
C HIS A 53 4.11 17.49 -19.95
N PRO A 54 4.27 17.77 -21.26
CA PRO A 54 4.12 19.11 -21.80
C PRO A 54 2.78 19.73 -21.43
N GLY A 55 2.81 20.95 -20.88
CA GLY A 55 1.62 21.65 -20.41
C GLY A 55 1.41 21.60 -18.90
N PHE A 56 2.18 20.77 -18.18
CA PHE A 56 2.14 20.79 -16.71
C PHE A 56 2.67 22.11 -16.15
N THR A 57 1.83 22.72 -15.33
CA THR A 57 2.16 23.84 -14.46
C THR A 57 2.90 23.36 -13.20
N ARG A 58 3.51 24.32 -12.48
CA ARG A 58 4.07 24.05 -11.13
C ARG A 58 3.04 23.49 -10.16
N LYS A 59 1.76 23.84 -10.32
CA LYS A 59 0.67 23.33 -9.47
C LYS A 59 0.40 21.85 -9.76
N GLU A 60 0.46 21.44 -11.02
CA GLU A 60 0.20 20.05 -11.41
C GLU A 60 1.35 19.13 -11.01
N THR A 61 2.61 19.53 -11.23
CA THR A 61 3.77 18.78 -10.73
C THR A 61 3.78 18.66 -9.20
N ALA A 62 3.38 19.71 -8.47
CA ALA A 62 3.19 19.64 -7.02
C ALA A 62 2.06 18.69 -6.61
N LEU A 63 0.99 18.59 -7.39
CA LEU A 63 -0.12 17.67 -7.14
C LEU A 63 0.28 16.21 -7.36
N VAL A 64 1.04 15.92 -8.42
CA VAL A 64 1.61 14.58 -8.69
C VAL A 64 2.57 14.18 -7.56
N SER A 65 3.42 15.12 -7.12
CA SER A 65 4.28 14.94 -5.95
C SER A 65 3.49 14.52 -4.72
N GLU A 66 2.31 15.10 -4.48
CA GLU A 66 1.48 14.73 -3.34
C GLU A 66 0.90 13.32 -3.47
N GLY A 67 0.43 12.94 -4.67
CA GLY A 67 0.02 11.55 -4.91
C GLY A 67 1.16 10.55 -4.68
N LEU A 68 2.37 10.85 -5.15
CA LEU A 68 3.52 9.97 -4.90
C LEU A 68 3.83 9.83 -3.40
N ARG A 69 3.66 10.90 -2.60
CA ARG A 69 3.76 10.79 -1.13
C ARG A 69 2.69 9.88 -0.56
N GLN A 70 1.45 9.94 -1.04
CA GLN A 70 0.38 9.05 -0.60
C GLN A 70 0.72 7.58 -0.89
N PHE A 71 1.31 7.29 -2.06
CA PHE A 71 1.77 5.94 -2.38
C PHE A 71 2.81 5.44 -1.35
N PHE A 72 3.83 6.26 -1.05
CA PHE A 72 4.85 5.91 -0.06
C PHE A 72 4.28 5.78 1.36
N LEU A 73 3.32 6.62 1.74
CA LEU A 73 2.60 6.50 3.00
C LEU A 73 1.78 5.22 3.06
N ALA A 74 1.10 4.84 1.98
CA ALA A 74 0.36 3.58 1.89
C ALA A 74 1.29 2.37 2.07
N TYR A 75 2.44 2.36 1.40
CA TYR A 75 3.46 1.31 1.60
C TYR A 75 3.97 1.26 3.04
N LEU A 76 4.31 2.40 3.66
CA LEU A 76 4.72 2.45 5.06
C LEU A 76 3.62 1.91 5.99
N ASN A 77 2.38 2.34 5.75
CA ASN A 77 1.23 2.06 6.59
C ASN A 77 0.68 0.64 6.45
N SER A 78 0.97 -0.03 5.33
CA SER A 78 0.67 -1.46 5.11
C SER A 78 1.63 -2.40 5.83
N GLY A 79 2.54 -1.86 6.65
CA GLY A 79 3.62 -2.63 7.25
C GLY A 79 4.76 -2.94 6.27
N ARG A 80 4.87 -2.17 5.17
CA ARG A 80 5.82 -2.39 4.07
C ARG A 80 5.53 -3.66 3.28
N ARG A 81 4.26 -4.07 3.24
CA ARG A 81 3.72 -5.08 2.32
C ARG A 81 3.55 -4.46 0.94
N GLU A 82 3.63 -5.28 -0.10
CA GLU A 82 3.49 -4.85 -1.50
C GLU A 82 2.18 -4.07 -1.73
N VAL A 83 2.28 -2.97 -2.45
CA VAL A 83 1.16 -2.11 -2.85
C VAL A 83 1.30 -1.80 -4.34
N ALA A 84 0.17 -1.75 -5.06
CA ALA A 84 0.16 -1.40 -6.47
C ALA A 84 0.20 0.13 -6.63
N MET A 85 0.79 0.62 -7.73
CA MET A 85 0.71 2.02 -8.12
C MET A 85 -0.57 2.25 -8.94
N PRO A 86 -1.55 3.04 -8.48
CA PRO A 86 -2.83 3.23 -9.17
C PRO A 86 -2.86 4.53 -10.00
N SER A 87 -1.71 5.11 -10.34
CA SER A 87 -1.60 6.30 -11.18
C SER A 87 -0.35 6.24 -12.02
N GLN A 88 -0.53 6.37 -13.34
CA GLN A 88 0.57 6.40 -14.31
C GLN A 88 1.46 7.62 -14.08
N VAL A 89 0.89 8.81 -13.88
CA VAL A 89 1.69 10.02 -13.71
C VAL A 89 2.47 10.04 -12.38
N ALA A 90 1.93 9.39 -11.33
CA ALA A 90 2.67 9.18 -10.09
C ALA A 90 3.79 8.15 -10.28
N ASP A 91 3.58 7.12 -11.10
CA ASP A 91 4.62 6.14 -11.47
C ASP A 91 5.75 6.81 -12.26
N ASP A 92 5.43 7.69 -13.22
CA ASP A 92 6.42 8.45 -14.00
C ASP A 92 7.34 9.28 -13.09
N LEU A 93 6.76 9.96 -12.08
CA LEU A 93 7.54 10.70 -11.10
C LEU A 93 8.41 9.76 -10.24
N TRP A 94 7.88 8.58 -9.88
CA TRP A 94 8.65 7.59 -9.12
C TRP A 94 9.83 7.04 -9.94
N HIS A 95 9.61 6.72 -11.23
CA HIS A 95 10.67 6.30 -12.16
C HIS A 95 11.77 7.34 -12.23
N GLU A 96 11.43 8.62 -12.41
CA GLU A 96 12.43 9.67 -12.42
C GLU A 96 13.15 9.77 -11.06
N PHE A 97 12.44 9.63 -9.94
CA PHE A 97 13.07 9.69 -8.62
C PHE A 97 14.09 8.56 -8.39
N ILE A 98 13.85 7.36 -8.91
CA ILE A 98 14.78 6.21 -8.79
C ILE A 98 16.13 6.50 -9.46
N LEU A 99 16.16 7.35 -10.50
CA LEU A 99 17.39 7.76 -11.18
C LEU A 99 18.28 8.64 -10.28
N TYR A 100 17.72 9.31 -9.28
CA TYR A 100 18.49 10.00 -8.22
C TYR A 100 18.98 8.98 -7.18
N THR A 101 19.73 7.99 -7.62
CA THR A 101 20.04 6.75 -6.85
C THR A 101 20.52 6.98 -5.43
N ARG A 102 21.37 8.00 -5.20
CA ARG A 102 21.87 8.38 -3.86
C ARG A 102 20.76 8.94 -2.97
N ASP A 103 19.92 9.82 -3.50
CA ASP A 103 18.81 10.43 -2.77
C ASP A 103 17.69 9.41 -2.56
N TYR A 104 17.37 8.61 -3.57
CA TYR A 104 16.39 7.53 -3.47
C TYR A 104 16.77 6.50 -2.42
N GLY A 105 18.02 6.01 -2.43
CA GLY A 105 18.51 5.08 -1.40
C GLY A 105 18.45 5.67 0.02
N ARG A 106 18.80 6.95 0.18
CA ARG A 106 18.70 7.66 1.46
C ARG A 106 17.24 7.80 1.90
N PHE A 107 16.36 8.18 0.98
CA PHE A 107 14.93 8.30 1.20
C PHE A 107 14.35 6.96 1.67
N CYS A 108 14.59 5.86 0.96
CA CYS A 108 14.06 4.55 1.35
C CYS A 108 14.54 4.11 2.75
N ASN A 109 15.81 4.33 3.07
CA ASN A 109 16.35 4.01 4.40
C ASN A 109 15.65 4.82 5.51
N GLN A 110 15.47 6.13 5.30
CA GLN A 110 14.81 7.00 6.28
C GLN A 110 13.30 6.78 6.35
N ALA A 111 12.62 6.56 5.21
CA ALA A 111 11.18 6.33 5.12
C ALA A 111 10.80 4.93 5.60
N PHE A 112 11.46 3.88 5.10
CA PHE A 112 11.01 2.49 5.29
C PHE A 112 12.00 1.62 6.09
N GLY A 113 13.26 2.04 6.21
CA GLY A 113 14.31 1.27 6.88
C GLY A 113 14.87 0.14 6.01
N ARG A 114 14.50 0.14 4.72
CA ARG A 114 14.94 -0.79 3.69
C ARG A 114 14.72 -0.14 2.32
N PHE A 115 15.41 -0.64 1.31
CA PHE A 115 15.16 -0.22 -0.07
C PHE A 115 13.78 -0.68 -0.53
N LEU A 116 13.05 0.19 -1.22
CA LEU A 116 11.80 -0.13 -1.91
C LEU A 116 12.12 -0.32 -3.38
N HIS A 117 12.06 -1.57 -3.85
CA HIS A 117 12.27 -1.87 -5.26
C HIS A 117 11.02 -1.51 -6.06
N HIS A 118 11.25 -0.95 -7.25
CA HIS A 118 10.19 -0.76 -8.24
C HIS A 118 10.09 -2.02 -9.09
N THR A 119 8.88 -2.56 -9.20
CA THR A 119 8.57 -3.71 -10.06
C THR A 119 7.56 -3.24 -11.11
N PRO A 120 7.92 -3.19 -12.40
CA PRO A 120 7.01 -2.75 -13.46
C PRO A 120 5.77 -3.64 -13.54
N ALA A 121 4.60 -3.03 -13.80
CA ALA A 121 3.33 -3.75 -13.92
C ALA A 121 3.33 -4.83 -15.02
N VAL A 122 4.15 -4.66 -16.07
CA VAL A 122 4.29 -5.65 -17.15
C VAL A 122 4.89 -6.97 -16.63
N ALA A 123 5.86 -6.89 -15.71
CA ALA A 123 6.48 -8.07 -15.10
C ALA A 123 5.52 -8.84 -14.17
N LEU A 124 4.44 -8.18 -13.72
CA LEU A 124 3.40 -8.80 -12.91
C LEU A 124 2.30 -9.50 -13.75
N ARG A 125 2.18 -9.22 -15.06
CA ARG A 125 1.14 -9.83 -15.92
C ARG A 125 1.51 -11.24 -16.42
N GLU A 126 2.79 -11.58 -16.41
CA GLU A 126 3.26 -12.92 -16.80
C GLU A 126 3.21 -13.88 -15.60
N GLY A 127 2.10 -14.58 -15.44
CA GLY A 127 1.97 -15.69 -14.49
C GLY A 127 1.47 -15.36 -13.08
N ALA A 128 1.11 -14.11 -12.78
CA ALA A 128 0.47 -13.79 -11.51
C ALA A 128 -1.03 -14.17 -11.53
N PRO A 129 -1.57 -14.81 -10.47
CA PRO A 129 -3.00 -14.87 -10.23
C PRO A 129 -3.60 -13.46 -10.26
N SER A 130 -4.89 -13.34 -10.57
CA SER A 130 -5.65 -12.09 -10.50
C SER A 130 -5.88 -11.60 -9.06
N ASP A 131 -4.81 -11.52 -8.26
CA ASP A 131 -4.84 -11.04 -6.89
C ASP A 131 -4.79 -9.51 -6.86
N ASN A 132 -5.91 -8.89 -6.49
CA ASN A 132 -6.00 -7.44 -6.35
C ASN A 132 -5.46 -6.95 -4.99
N SER A 133 -4.94 -7.82 -4.11
CA SER A 133 -4.58 -7.46 -2.73
C SER A 133 -3.65 -6.26 -2.61
N ALA A 134 -2.71 -6.07 -3.56
CA ALA A 134 -1.80 -4.92 -3.59
C ALA A 134 -2.54 -3.60 -3.90
N LEU A 135 -3.49 -3.64 -4.83
CA LEU A 135 -4.34 -2.50 -5.19
C LEU A 135 -5.34 -2.18 -4.06
N ARG A 136 -5.85 -3.22 -3.40
CA ARG A 136 -6.73 -3.12 -2.22
C ARG A 136 -6.04 -2.45 -1.03
N ARG A 137 -4.79 -2.84 -0.76
CA ARG A 137 -3.99 -2.22 0.31
C ARG A 137 -3.76 -0.73 0.07
N VAL A 138 -3.36 -0.34 -1.15
CA VAL A 138 -3.14 1.07 -1.45
C VAL A 138 -4.44 1.86 -1.37
N TRP A 139 -5.55 1.32 -1.90
CA TRP A 139 -6.88 1.91 -1.76
C TRP A 139 -7.23 2.18 -0.29
N TRP A 140 -7.16 1.15 0.55
CA TRP A 140 -7.49 1.24 1.97
C TRP A 140 -6.68 2.32 2.69
N HIS A 141 -5.37 2.36 2.46
CA HIS A 141 -4.50 3.33 3.12
C HIS A 141 -4.65 4.76 2.57
N CYS A 142 -4.85 4.94 1.27
CA CYS A 142 -5.11 6.24 0.67
C CYS A 142 -6.45 6.82 1.16
N CYS A 143 -7.52 6.00 1.19
CA CYS A 143 -8.80 6.43 1.76
C CYS A 143 -8.65 6.88 3.21
N ARG A 144 -7.95 6.10 4.04
CA ARG A 144 -7.73 6.47 5.45
C ARG A 144 -6.89 7.72 5.63
N ASP A 145 -5.87 7.94 4.80
CA ASP A 145 -5.02 9.14 4.87
C ASP A 145 -5.82 10.42 4.53
N GLU A 146 -6.82 10.30 3.66
CA GLU A 146 -7.73 11.40 3.27
C GLU A 146 -9.05 11.44 4.04
N ASN A 147 -9.21 10.61 5.08
CA ASN A 147 -10.43 10.49 5.87
C ASN A 147 -11.69 10.18 5.03
N ILE A 148 -11.52 9.29 4.05
CA ILE A 148 -12.56 8.71 3.19
C ILE A 148 -12.90 7.31 3.72
N ASP A 149 -14.18 6.97 3.77
CA ASP A 149 -14.61 5.60 4.07
C ASP A 149 -14.20 4.66 2.90
N PRO A 150 -13.33 3.67 3.13
CA PRO A 150 -12.87 2.78 2.06
C PRO A 150 -13.97 1.84 1.54
N ILE A 151 -15.03 1.58 2.32
CA ILE A 151 -16.15 0.70 1.95
C ILE A 151 -17.20 1.50 1.17
N ARG A 152 -17.51 2.72 1.62
CA ARG A 152 -18.48 3.61 0.98
C ARG A 152 -17.85 4.96 0.62
N PRO A 153 -16.93 5.01 -0.35
CA PRO A 153 -16.22 6.23 -0.70
C PRO A 153 -17.18 7.27 -1.31
N THR A 154 -17.22 8.48 -0.76
CA THR A 154 -17.96 9.60 -1.35
C THR A 154 -17.19 10.28 -2.49
N ARG A 155 -15.87 10.07 -2.55
CA ARG A 155 -14.96 10.53 -3.60
C ARG A 155 -13.74 9.62 -3.69
N LEU A 156 -12.97 9.75 -4.77
CA LEU A 156 -11.68 9.08 -4.90
C LEU A 156 -10.61 9.79 -4.05
N PRO A 157 -9.69 9.03 -3.42
CA PRO A 157 -8.45 9.60 -2.93
C PRO A 157 -7.61 10.19 -4.09
N LEU A 158 -6.81 11.21 -3.80
CA LEU A 158 -6.01 11.97 -4.77
C LEU A 158 -5.21 11.06 -5.68
N LEU A 159 -4.44 10.12 -5.13
CA LEU A 159 -3.61 9.21 -5.92
C LEU A 159 -4.41 8.46 -6.98
N PHE A 160 -5.63 8.01 -6.68
CA PHE A 160 -6.52 7.33 -7.64
C PHE A 160 -7.20 8.31 -8.61
N ALA A 161 -7.34 9.58 -8.23
CA ALA A 161 -7.98 10.59 -9.07
C ALA A 161 -7.00 11.29 -10.03
N LEU A 162 -5.69 11.16 -9.82
CA LEU A 162 -4.66 11.95 -10.52
C LEU A 162 -4.75 11.84 -12.03
N ASP A 163 -4.81 10.61 -12.54
CA ASP A 163 -4.75 10.35 -13.98
C ASP A 163 -5.94 10.97 -14.73
N THR A 164 -7.15 10.75 -14.23
CA THR A 164 -8.38 11.38 -14.76
C THR A 164 -8.31 12.90 -14.63
N LYS A 165 -7.86 13.42 -13.48
CA LYS A 165 -7.82 14.86 -13.20
C LYS A 165 -6.84 15.62 -14.10
N LEU A 166 -5.72 14.98 -14.45
CA LEU A 166 -4.67 15.55 -15.30
C LEU A 166 -4.77 15.11 -16.77
N LYS A 167 -5.80 14.32 -17.12
CA LYS A 167 -6.04 13.82 -18.49
C LYS A 167 -4.84 13.07 -19.06
N ILE A 168 -4.25 12.19 -18.25
CA ILE A 168 -3.09 11.40 -18.63
C ILE A 168 -3.46 10.40 -19.73
N ALA A 169 -2.71 10.39 -20.82
CA ALA A 169 -2.88 9.41 -21.89
C ALA A 169 -2.57 8.01 -21.36
N ASN A 170 -3.48 7.04 -21.61
CA ASN A 170 -3.41 5.68 -21.06
C ASN A 170 -3.38 5.60 -19.53
N GLY A 171 -3.81 6.66 -18.83
CA GLY A 171 -3.93 6.66 -17.38
C GLY A 171 -5.07 5.78 -16.87
N PHE A 172 -5.03 5.47 -15.58
CA PHE A 172 -6.08 4.69 -14.93
C PHE A 172 -7.34 5.53 -14.66
N VAL A 173 -8.51 4.91 -14.86
CA VAL A 173 -9.81 5.54 -14.60
C VAL A 173 -10.55 4.73 -13.54
N TYR A 174 -10.91 5.40 -12.44
CA TYR A 174 -11.66 4.82 -11.33
C TYR A 174 -12.97 5.58 -11.10
N THR A 175 -13.93 4.90 -10.47
CA THR A 175 -15.18 5.50 -9.98
C THR A 175 -15.36 5.19 -8.49
N PRO A 176 -15.86 6.14 -7.66
CA PRO A 176 -16.20 5.86 -6.27
C PRO A 176 -17.47 5.03 -6.13
N ASP A 177 -18.48 5.24 -6.99
CA ASP A 177 -19.75 4.52 -6.95
C ASP A 177 -19.80 3.44 -8.05
N CYS A 178 -19.94 2.19 -7.60
CA CYS A 178 -19.91 0.99 -8.43
C CYS A 178 -21.33 0.52 -8.79
N GLU A 179 -22.36 0.89 -8.01
CA GLU A 179 -23.74 0.47 -8.27
C GLU A 179 -24.31 1.19 -9.50
N ALA A 180 -24.00 2.47 -9.67
CA ALA A 180 -24.43 3.26 -10.81
C ALA A 180 -23.81 2.78 -12.14
N LEU A 181 -22.51 2.45 -12.15
CA LEU A 181 -21.82 1.97 -13.36
C LEU A 181 -22.28 0.56 -13.78
N ARG A 182 -22.47 -0.34 -12.81
CA ARG A 182 -22.95 -1.72 -13.08
C ARG A 182 -24.35 -1.75 -13.65
N ARG A 183 -25.23 -0.84 -13.22
CA ARG A 183 -26.56 -0.66 -13.83
C ARG A 183 -26.47 -0.23 -15.30
N ASN A 184 -25.38 0.42 -15.70
CA ASN A 184 -25.17 0.94 -17.05
C ASN A 184 -24.32 0.02 -17.95
N GLY A 185 -23.94 -1.18 -17.48
CA GLY A 185 -23.32 -2.22 -18.32
C GLY A 185 -21.83 -2.07 -18.61
N ASP A 186 -21.12 -1.16 -17.94
CA ASP A 186 -19.67 -1.00 -18.10
C ASP A 186 -18.91 -2.04 -17.26
N ARG A 187 -18.05 -2.83 -17.93
CA ARG A 187 -17.24 -3.92 -17.35
C ARG A 187 -15.74 -3.62 -17.36
N GLY A 188 -15.30 -2.53 -17.98
CA GLY A 188 -13.88 -2.19 -18.13
C GLY A 188 -13.31 -1.30 -17.02
N THR A 189 -14.17 -0.62 -16.26
CA THR A 189 -13.76 0.35 -15.24
C THR A 189 -13.49 -0.34 -13.90
N GLN A 190 -12.24 -0.25 -13.41
CA GLN A 190 -11.87 -0.75 -12.08
C GLN A 190 -12.45 0.17 -10.99
N CYS A 191 -13.05 -0.44 -9.99
CA CYS A 191 -14.00 0.22 -9.09
C CYS A 191 -13.47 0.27 -7.66
N GLY A 192 -13.53 1.45 -7.02
CA GLY A 192 -12.94 1.67 -5.69
C GLY A 192 -13.59 0.83 -4.58
N GLY A 193 -14.92 0.72 -4.58
CA GLY A 193 -15.68 -0.06 -3.58
C GLY A 193 -15.43 -1.57 -3.67
N ASP A 194 -15.08 -2.08 -4.85
CA ASP A 194 -14.79 -3.51 -5.04
C ASP A 194 -13.52 -3.93 -4.32
N PHE A 195 -12.56 -3.01 -4.18
CA PHE A 195 -11.33 -3.22 -3.43
C PHE A 195 -11.55 -3.43 -1.93
N SER A 196 -12.74 -3.10 -1.45
CA SER A 196 -13.14 -3.27 -0.05
C SER A 196 -14.14 -4.42 0.15
N SER A 197 -14.50 -5.16 -0.91
CA SER A 197 -15.45 -6.28 -0.83
C SER A 197 -14.74 -7.63 -0.76
N SER A 198 -15.08 -8.51 0.19
CA SER A 198 -14.57 -9.89 0.23
C SER A 198 -15.12 -10.77 -0.90
N SER A 199 -16.13 -10.29 -1.62
CA SER A 199 -16.85 -11.02 -2.66
C SER A 199 -16.10 -11.11 -4.00
N PHE A 200 -15.02 -10.34 -4.19
CA PHE A 200 -14.32 -10.28 -5.48
C PHE A 200 -13.22 -11.34 -5.63
N ASP A 201 -12.56 -11.73 -4.54
CA ASP A 201 -11.49 -12.75 -4.51
C ASP A 201 -11.66 -13.80 -3.40
N GLY A 202 -12.74 -13.71 -2.61
CA GLY A 202 -12.99 -14.60 -1.48
C GLY A 202 -12.03 -14.41 -0.29
N GLY A 203 -11.15 -13.40 -0.34
CA GLY A 203 -10.09 -13.17 0.63
C GLY A 203 -10.29 -11.93 1.50
N THR A 204 -9.69 -11.95 2.69
CA THR A 204 -9.46 -10.75 3.52
C THR A 204 -8.05 -10.16 3.31
N SER A 205 -7.29 -10.72 2.37
CA SER A 205 -5.94 -10.30 2.04
C SER A 205 -5.90 -8.86 1.54
N GLY A 206 -5.29 -7.98 2.34
CA GLY A 206 -5.09 -6.57 1.97
C GLY A 206 -6.04 -5.58 2.63
N PHE A 207 -6.99 -6.05 3.45
CA PHE A 207 -7.60 -5.18 4.46
C PHE A 207 -6.55 -4.83 5.52
N GLY A 208 -6.62 -3.61 6.06
CA GLY A 208 -5.72 -3.22 7.13
C GLY A 208 -6.01 -4.06 8.38
N ASP A 209 -5.10 -5.00 8.70
CA ASP A 209 -5.10 -5.73 9.97
C ASP A 209 -5.12 -4.72 11.12
N SER A 210 -6.32 -4.37 11.61
CA SER A 210 -6.47 -3.87 12.97
C SER A 210 -6.23 -5.06 13.87
N GLY A 211 -5.06 -5.07 14.53
CA GLY A 211 -4.54 -6.23 15.23
C GLY A 211 -5.56 -6.94 16.12
N SER A 212 -5.76 -8.22 15.86
CA SER A 212 -6.20 -9.18 16.86
C SER A 212 -4.96 -9.92 17.33
N SER A 213 -4.55 -9.60 18.55
CA SER A 213 -3.68 -10.43 19.36
C SER A 213 -4.47 -11.68 19.76
N ASP A 214 -4.27 -12.79 19.05
CA ASP A 214 -4.67 -14.10 19.54
C ASP A 214 -3.41 -14.87 19.91
N GLY A 215 -3.06 -14.79 21.19
CA GLY A 215 -2.20 -15.75 21.83
C GLY A 215 -3.05 -16.84 22.48
N GLY A 216 -2.71 -18.11 22.24
CA GLY A 216 -3.01 -19.19 23.17
C GLY A 216 -3.46 -20.52 22.56
N GLY A 217 -2.59 -21.54 22.69
CA GLY A 217 -2.90 -22.99 22.70
C GLY A 217 -3.11 -23.63 21.32
N GLY A 218 -2.53 -24.75 20.94
CA GLY A 218 -1.94 -25.86 21.69
C GLY A 218 -2.34 -27.16 21.00
N ASP A 219 -1.33 -27.91 20.54
CA ASP A 219 -1.28 -29.36 20.30
C ASP A 219 -2.01 -30.08 19.14
N SER A 220 -1.15 -30.62 18.25
CA SER A 220 -1.02 -32.03 17.79
C SER A 220 -1.99 -32.68 16.79
N GLY A 221 -1.41 -33.28 15.73
CA GLY A 221 -1.89 -34.55 15.15
C GLY A 221 -1.60 -34.80 13.66
N GLY A 222 -0.71 -35.78 13.36
CA GLY A 222 -0.58 -36.60 12.11
C GLY A 222 -0.09 -35.91 10.83
N GLY A 223 0.92 -36.36 10.07
CA GLY A 223 1.16 -37.71 9.50
C GLY A 223 0.19 -37.92 8.31
N ASP A 224 0.52 -38.26 7.07
CA ASP A 224 1.69 -38.84 6.38
C ASP A 224 1.52 -38.66 4.84
N GLY A 225 2.60 -38.87 4.06
CA GLY A 225 2.63 -39.39 2.66
C GLY A 225 1.96 -38.57 1.54
N GLY A 226 2.53 -38.33 0.36
CA GLY A 226 3.41 -39.15 -0.47
C GLY A 226 2.71 -39.42 -1.82
N GLY A 227 3.31 -39.04 -2.96
CA GLY A 227 2.80 -39.41 -4.29
C GLY A 227 3.24 -38.50 -5.44
N CYS A 228 4.40 -38.79 -6.03
CA CYS A 228 4.80 -38.31 -7.35
C CYS A 228 4.34 -39.32 -8.40
N GLY A 229 3.77 -38.87 -9.53
CA GLY A 229 3.48 -39.74 -10.66
C GLY A 229 3.02 -38.98 -11.91
N GLY A 230 3.68 -39.26 -13.03
CA GLY A 230 3.26 -38.93 -14.40
C GLY A 230 4.15 -37.87 -15.06
N GLY A 231 4.74 -38.06 -16.23
CA GLY A 231 4.68 -39.16 -17.19
C GLY A 231 5.48 -38.71 -18.42
N GLY A 232 6.32 -39.59 -18.97
CA GLY A 232 7.02 -39.36 -20.23
C GLY A 232 6.06 -39.40 -21.41
N GLY A 233 6.36 -38.60 -22.42
CA GLY A 233 5.72 -38.60 -23.72
C GLY A 233 6.77 -38.19 -24.75
N ASP A 234 6.94 -39.10 -25.67
CA ASP A 234 7.89 -39.26 -26.78
C ASP A 234 8.01 -38.07 -27.74
#